data_AF-G3A045-F1
#
_entry.id   AF-G3A045-F1
#
_cell.length_a   1.000
_cell.length_b   1.000
_cell.length_c   1.000
_cell.angle_alpha   90.00
_cell.angle_beta   90.00
_cell.angle_gamma   90.00
#
_symmetry.space_group_name_H-M   'P 1'
#
loop_
_entity.id
_entity.type
_entity.pdbx_description
1 polymer ?
#
loop_
_entity_poly.entity_id
_entity_poly.type
_entity_poly.pdbx_seq_one_letter_code
_entity_poly.pdbx_strand_id
1 'polypeptide(L)'
;MFGRLFRLWSVVRNDARLLWFALRHPEAPWWLAPAALLLAGYVISPIDLIPDVIPVIGWLDDIVLVPLALHALLRALPERVREDARFAAARRVRPSGR
;
A
#
# COMPACT_ATOMS: atom_id res chain seq x y z
N MET A 1 -21.70 9.49 -6.52
CA MET A 1 -20.99 8.29 -6.02
C MET A 1 -19.45 8.33 -6.21
N PHE A 2 -18.90 9.17 -7.09
CA PHE A 2 -17.44 9.31 -7.32
C PHE A 2 -16.59 9.84 -6.14
N GLY A 3 -17.18 10.56 -5.18
CA GLY A 3 -16.46 11.12 -4.02
C GLY A 3 -15.99 10.09 -2.97
N ARG A 4 -16.41 8.82 -3.07
CA ARG A 4 -15.86 7.72 -2.24
C ARG A 4 -14.59 7.13 -2.89
N LEU A 5 -14.57 7.06 -4.21
CA LEU A 5 -13.44 6.54 -4.99
C LEU A 5 -12.18 7.40 -4.80
N PHE A 6 -12.32 8.73 -4.85
CA PHE A 6 -11.21 9.65 -4.60
C PHE A 6 -10.64 9.57 -3.18
N ARG A 7 -11.48 9.28 -2.17
CA ARG A 7 -11.02 9.11 -0.79
C ARG A 7 -10.19 7.84 -0.63
N LEU A 8 -10.63 6.72 -1.22
CA LEU A 8 -9.86 5.48 -1.24
C LEU A 8 -8.48 5.68 -1.86
N TRP A 9 -8.41 6.42 -2.98
CA TRP A 9 -7.15 6.74 -3.64
C TRP A 9 -6.15 7.50 -2.73
N SER A 10 -6.66 8.42 -1.91
CA SER A 10 -5.83 9.15 -0.93
C SER A 10 -5.32 8.27 0.21
N VAL A 11 -6.13 7.31 0.65
CA VAL A 11 -5.78 6.35 1.71
C VAL A 11 -4.72 5.38 1.20
N VAL A 12 -4.93 4.78 0.03
CA VAL A 12 -3.96 3.87 -0.62
C VAL A 12 -2.60 4.54 -0.74
N ARG A 13 -2.55 5.80 -1.19
CA ARG A 13 -1.29 6.52 -1.35
C ARG A 13 -0.56 6.76 -0.02
N ASN A 14 -1.31 7.02 1.06
CA ASN A 14 -0.72 7.20 2.38
C ASN A 14 -0.25 5.87 2.98
N ASP A 15 -1.06 4.83 2.85
CA ASP A 15 -0.75 3.49 3.33
C ASP A 15 0.45 2.89 2.59
N ALA A 16 0.60 3.17 1.29
CA ALA A 16 1.74 2.72 0.50
C ALA A 16 3.03 3.40 0.97
N ARG A 17 2.96 4.69 1.32
CA ARG A 17 4.08 5.42 1.92
C ARG A 17 4.45 4.86 3.28
N LEU A 18 3.46 4.56 4.12
CA LEU A 18 3.70 3.93 5.43
C LEU A 18 4.37 2.57 5.28
N LEU A 19 3.88 1.74 4.34
CA LEU A 19 4.47 0.44 4.05
C LEU A 19 5.91 0.57 3.58
N TRP A 20 6.19 1.53 2.71
CA TRP A 20 7.56 1.82 2.25
C TRP A 20 8.51 2.17 3.39
N PHE A 21 8.06 2.96 4.37
CA PHE A 21 8.86 3.27 5.55
C PHE A 21 9.00 2.07 6.49
N ALA A 22 7.93 1.31 6.68
CA ALA A 22 7.94 0.10 7.49
C ALA A 22 8.91 -0.95 6.94
N LEU A 23 8.99 -1.12 5.62
CA LEU A 23 9.95 -2.01 4.96
C LEU A 23 11.42 -1.65 5.17
N ARG A 24 11.71 -0.37 5.39
CA ARG A 24 13.06 0.11 5.69
C ARG A 24 13.38 0.11 7.18
N HIS A 25 12.43 -0.31 8.03
CA HIS A 25 12.63 -0.34 9.46
C HIS A 25 13.47 -1.57 9.85
N PRO A 26 14.47 -1.44 10.74
CA PRO A 26 15.31 -2.57 11.16
C PRO A 26 14.52 -3.64 11.92
N GLU A 27 13.44 -3.25 12.61
CA GLU A 27 12.53 -4.20 13.29
C GLU A 27 11.37 -4.68 12.40
N ALA A 28 11.42 -4.42 11.09
CA ALA A 28 10.39 -4.90 10.18
C ALA A 28 10.31 -6.44 10.22
N PRO A 29 9.11 -7.03 10.31
CA PRO A 29 9.00 -8.47 10.28
C PRO A 29 9.49 -9.02 8.94
N TRP A 30 10.16 -10.16 8.98
CA TRP A 30 10.75 -10.81 7.80
C TRP A 30 9.73 -11.13 6.69
N TRP A 31 8.46 -11.34 7.05
CA TRP A 31 7.36 -11.58 6.11
C TRP A 31 6.90 -10.31 5.38
N LEU A 32 7.24 -9.12 5.88
CA LEU A 32 6.82 -7.84 5.29
C LEU A 32 7.45 -7.63 3.91
N ALA A 33 8.73 -7.97 3.78
CA ALA A 33 9.48 -7.83 2.53
C ALA A 33 8.88 -8.67 1.37
N PRO A 34 8.66 -9.99 1.50
CA PRO A 34 8.01 -10.77 0.46
C PRO A 34 6.55 -10.37 0.23
N ALA A 35 5.80 -10.00 1.28
CA ALA A 35 4.41 -9.54 1.13
C ALA A 35 4.31 -8.22 0.34
N ALA A 36 5.21 -7.27 0.61
CA ALA A 36 5.30 -6.04 -0.14
C ALA A 36 5.79 -6.25 -1.57
N LEU A 37 6.72 -7.20 -1.79
CA LEU A 37 7.19 -7.56 -3.12
C LEU A 37 6.07 -8.21 -3.94
N LEU A 38 5.25 -9.07 -3.33
CA LEU A 38 4.05 -9.65 -3.95
C LEU A 38 3.04 -8.56 -4.31
N LEU A 39 2.75 -7.65 -3.38
CA LEU A 39 1.82 -6.54 -3.62
C LEU A 39 2.35 -5.58 -4.70
N ALA A 40 3.65 -5.30 -4.72
CA ALA A 40 4.30 -4.51 -5.75
C ALA A 40 4.30 -5.23 -7.10
N GLY A 41 4.56 -6.55 -7.12
CA GLY A 41 4.48 -7.38 -8.31
C GLY A 41 3.07 -7.41 -8.89
N TYR A 42 2.04 -7.41 -8.04
CA TYR A 42 0.65 -7.28 -8.45
C TYR A 42 0.33 -5.93 -9.09
N VAL A 43 0.80 -4.84 -8.48
CA VAL A 43 0.57 -3.48 -8.99
C VAL A 43 1.40 -3.18 -10.24
N ILE A 44 2.63 -3.70 -10.32
CA ILE A 44 3.56 -3.51 -11.46
C ILE A 44 3.22 -4.46 -12.61
N SER A 45 2.66 -5.64 -12.32
CA SER A 45 2.15 -6.58 -13.32
C SER A 45 0.63 -6.73 -13.24
N PRO A 46 -0.13 -5.73 -13.72
CA PRO A 46 -1.55 -5.92 -13.98
C PRO A 46 -1.81 -6.72 -15.28
N ILE A 47 -0.80 -7.32 -15.91
CA ILE A 47 -0.85 -7.61 -17.36
C ILE A 47 -0.45 -9.04 -17.77
N ASP A 48 0.60 -9.68 -17.25
CA ASP A 48 1.31 -10.67 -18.11
C ASP A 48 1.07 -12.17 -17.82
N LEU A 49 -0.16 -12.58 -17.47
CA LEU A 49 -0.50 -14.02 -17.39
C LEU A 49 -1.96 -14.39 -17.70
N ILE A 50 -2.85 -13.41 -17.92
CA ILE A 50 -4.22 -13.65 -18.37
C ILE A 50 -4.38 -12.96 -19.72
N PRO A 51 -3.96 -13.61 -20.82
CA PRO A 51 -4.27 -13.12 -22.15
C PRO A 51 -5.81 -13.13 -22.32
N ASP A 52 -6.37 -11.94 -22.57
CA ASP A 52 -7.63 -11.68 -23.28
C ASP A 52 -8.92 -12.44 -22.88
N VAL A 53 -9.40 -12.38 -21.63
CA VAL A 53 -10.74 -12.96 -21.32
C VAL A 53 -11.75 -12.07 -20.56
N ILE A 54 -11.38 -11.17 -19.63
CA ILE A 54 -12.41 -10.42 -18.87
C ILE A 54 -12.00 -8.96 -18.58
N PRO A 55 -12.18 -8.03 -19.55
CA PRO A 55 -11.69 -6.65 -19.43
C PRO A 55 -12.43 -5.75 -18.44
N VAL A 56 -13.56 -6.17 -17.83
CA VAL A 56 -14.42 -5.25 -17.03
C VAL A 56 -14.60 -5.68 -15.56
N ILE A 57 -14.47 -6.96 -15.22
CA ILE A 57 -14.76 -7.46 -13.85
C ILE A 57 -13.50 -7.45 -12.96
N GLY A 58 -12.29 -7.62 -13.53
CA GLY A 58 -11.04 -7.63 -12.78
C GLY A 58 -10.64 -6.28 -12.15
N TRP A 59 -10.98 -5.16 -12.80
CA TRP A 59 -10.59 -3.82 -12.34
C TRP A 59 -11.25 -3.40 -11.02
N LEU A 60 -12.48 -3.88 -10.79
CA LEU A 60 -13.22 -3.54 -9.57
C LEU A 60 -12.62 -4.25 -8.36
N ASP A 61 -12.16 -5.49 -8.54
CA ASP A 61 -11.46 -6.23 -7.49
C ASP A 61 -10.11 -5.58 -7.21
N ASP A 62 -9.31 -5.24 -8.22
CA ASP A 62 -7.99 -4.58 -8.02
C ASP A 62 -8.07 -3.24 -7.28
N ILE A 63 -9.05 -2.40 -7.63
CA ILE A 63 -9.24 -1.09 -7.01
C ILE A 63 -9.62 -1.20 -5.53
N VAL A 64 -10.20 -2.32 -5.10
CA VAL A 64 -10.62 -2.57 -3.71
C VAL A 64 -9.62 -3.45 -2.96
N LEU A 65 -9.09 -4.47 -3.63
CA LEU A 65 -8.16 -5.47 -3.12
C LEU A 65 -6.82 -4.85 -2.77
N VAL A 66 -6.27 -3.97 -3.60
CA VAL A 66 -5.02 -3.27 -3.31
C VAL A 66 -5.11 -2.45 -2.01
N PRO A 67 -6.11 -1.53 -1.82
CA PRO A 67 -6.30 -0.84 -0.54
C PRO A 67 -6.50 -1.80 0.63
N LEU A 68 -7.28 -2.86 0.44
CA LEU A 68 -7.59 -3.81 1.50
C LEU A 68 -6.36 -4.59 1.95
N ALA A 69 -5.57 -5.10 0.99
CA ALA A 69 -4.32 -5.82 1.24
C ALA A 69 -3.30 -4.91 1.91
N LEU A 70 -3.16 -3.68 1.42
CA LEU A 70 -2.26 -2.69 1.99
C LEU A 70 -2.64 -2.34 3.44
N HIS A 71 -3.95 -2.15 3.69
CA HIS A 71 -4.47 -1.95 5.04
C HIS A 71 -4.21 -3.16 5.94
N ALA A 72 -4.40 -4.38 5.43
CA ALA A 72 -4.15 -5.61 6.16
C ALA A 72 -2.67 -5.78 6.54
N LEU A 73 -1.74 -5.51 5.61
CA LEU A 73 -0.30 -5.52 5.90
C LEU A 73 0.04 -4.53 7.02
N LEU A 74 -0.47 -3.30 6.95
CA LEU A 74 -0.24 -2.29 7.98
C LEU A 74 -0.87 -2.65 9.34
N ARG A 75 -1.97 -3.39 9.33
CA ARG A 75 -2.61 -3.90 10.54
C ARG A 75 -1.83 -5.05 11.18
N ALA A 76 -1.21 -5.89 10.35
CA ALA A 76 -0.39 -7.02 10.77
C ALA A 76 1.02 -6.61 11.26
N LEU A 77 1.46 -5.38 10.97
CA LEU A 77 2.72 -4.84 11.50
C LEU A 77 2.71 -4.76 13.04
N PRO A 78 3.86 -5.03 13.70
CA PRO A 78 4.06 -4.72 15.11
C PRO A 78 3.79 -3.24 15.39
N GLU A 79 3.20 -2.93 16.55
CA GLU A 79 2.83 -1.55 16.92
C GLU A 79 4.03 -0.59 16.82
N ARG A 80 5.21 -1.03 17.30
CA ARG A 80 6.46 -0.25 17.24
C ARG A 80 6.80 0.19 15.82
N VAL A 81 6.84 -0.77 14.88
CA VAL A 81 7.14 -0.50 13.46
C VAL A 81 6.09 0.42 12.83
N ARG A 82 4.82 0.25 13.21
CA ARG A 82 3.71 1.07 12.70
C ARG A 82 3.78 2.51 13.21
N GLU A 83 4.07 2.71 14.49
CA GLU A 83 4.26 4.03 15.09
C GLU A 83 5.46 4.74 14.46
N ASP A 84 6.60 4.06 14.35
CA ASP A 84 7.81 4.62 13.75
C ASP A 84 7.60 4.98 12.27
N ALA A 85 6.91 4.13 11.50
CA ALA A 85 6.54 4.41 10.12
C ALA A 85 5.61 5.64 10.02
N ARG A 86 4.65 5.80 10.94
CA ARG A 86 3.78 7.00 11.02
C ARG A 86 4.57 8.25 11.34
N PHE A 87 5.49 8.20 12.30
CA PHE A 87 6.36 9.33 12.63
C PHE A 87 7.31 9.69 11.47
N ALA A 88 7.86 8.70 10.76
CA ALA A 88 8.71 8.92 9.59
C ALA A 88 7.92 9.55 8.42
N ALA A 89 6.70 9.06 8.16
CA ALA A 89 5.83 9.61 7.14
C ALA A 89 5.39 11.05 7.46
N ALA A 90 5.01 11.33 8.72
CA ALA A 90 4.63 12.67 9.17
C ALA A 90 5.81 13.67 9.09
N ARG A 91 7.03 13.22 9.39
CA ARG A 91 8.24 14.06 9.29
C ARG A 91 8.56 14.47 7.84
N ARG A 92 8.33 13.61 6.85
CA ARG A 92 8.53 13.96 5.43
C ARG A 92 7.45 14.89 4.86
N VAL A 93 6.27 14.97 5.48
CA VAL A 93 5.19 15.87 5.03
C VAL A 93 5.32 17.29 5.60
N ARG A 94 6.30 17.56 6.47
CA ARG A 94 6.62 18.96 6.78
C ARG A 94 7.09 19.65 5.50
N PRO A 95 6.36 20.65 4.97
CA PRO A 95 6.93 21.50 3.96
C PRO A 95 8.16 22.13 4.62
N SER A 96 9.29 22.04 3.94
CA SER A 96 10.44 22.89 4.18
C SER A 96 10.02 24.34 3.87
N GLY A 97 9.20 24.91 4.74
CA GLY A 97 8.86 26.32 4.76
C GLY A 97 10.00 27.05 5.45
N ARG A 98 10.92 27.55 4.62
CA ARG A 98 11.71 28.75 4.93
C ARG A 98 10.85 29.96 4.63
#